data_AF-A0A3S3ZI82-F1
#
_entry.id   AF-A0A3S3ZI82-F1
#
_cell.length_a   1.000
_cell.length_b   1.000
_cell.length_c   1.000
_cell.angle_alpha   90.00
_cell.angle_beta   90.00
_cell.angle_gamma   90.00
#
_symmetry.space_group_name_H-M   'P 1'
#
loop_
_entity.id
_entity.type
_entity.pdbx_description
1 polymer ?
#
loop_
_entity_poly.entity_id
_entity_poly.type
_entity_poly.pdbx_seq_one_letter_code
_entity_poly.pdbx_strand_id
1 'polypeptide(L)'
;MTSYELVDGERRRVRVETCPESGRYEVEVNPSVALLIRSESAALTEGVPIGTRKREHLKFVLDGQSIDLTIGNGGLSRRSYRVKFDYEGREYLFVPVTDDESALAEGSAELARFSIDENGRVEPSWETSRPVTPAESAAGIVLAAALGCGALNGARAFIEALATGTGA
;
A
#
# COMPACT_ATOMS: atom_id res chain seq x y z
N MET A 1 6.18 -12.10 -11.10
CA MET A 1 7.19 -11.64 -10.10
C MET A 1 8.05 -10.53 -10.69
N THR A 2 8.03 -9.36 -10.06
CA THR A 2 8.77 -8.16 -10.45
C THR A 2 9.64 -7.72 -9.29
N SER A 3 10.87 -7.30 -9.56
CA SER A 3 11.80 -6.77 -8.55
C SER A 3 12.43 -5.47 -9.06
N TYR A 4 12.52 -4.47 -8.18
CA TYR A 4 13.17 -3.20 -8.46
C TYR A 4 13.76 -2.59 -7.19
N GLU A 5 14.65 -1.62 -7.37
CA GLU A 5 15.27 -0.87 -6.27
C GLU A 5 14.88 0.61 -6.37
N LEU A 6 14.78 1.25 -5.20
CA LEU A 6 14.63 2.70 -5.07
C LEU A 6 15.41 3.21 -3.84
N VAL A 7 15.34 4.51 -3.58
CA VAL A 7 15.88 5.13 -2.37
C VAL A 7 14.78 5.78 -1.54
N ASP A 8 14.87 5.66 -0.22
CA ASP A 8 13.95 6.35 0.69
C ASP A 8 14.42 7.77 1.07
N GLY A 9 13.68 8.43 1.97
CA GLY A 9 13.96 9.80 2.40
C GLY A 9 15.32 9.98 3.07
N GLU A 10 15.86 8.92 3.67
CA GLU A 10 17.19 8.90 4.29
C GLU A 10 18.27 8.37 3.32
N ARG A 11 17.94 8.23 2.03
CA ARG A 11 18.79 7.67 0.97
C ARG A 11 19.23 6.23 1.22
N ARG A 12 18.48 5.46 2.02
CA ARG A 12 18.71 4.02 2.18
C ARG A 12 18.23 3.31 0.92
N ARG A 13 18.96 2.25 0.54
CA ARG A 13 18.53 1.37 -0.54
C ARG A 13 17.28 0.62 -0.10
N VAL A 14 16.28 0.60 -0.98
CA VAL A 14 15.05 -0.15 -0.80
C VAL A 14 14.96 -1.19 -1.91
N ARG A 15 14.77 -2.45 -1.56
CA ARG A 15 14.45 -3.52 -2.50
C ARG A 15 12.95 -3.80 -2.41
N VAL A 16 12.29 -3.84 -3.55
CA VAL A 16 10.86 -4.17 -3.65
C VAL A 16 10.72 -5.42 -4.50
N GLU A 17 9.98 -6.40 -3.99
CA GLU A 17 9.61 -7.62 -4.70
C GLU A 17 8.10 -7.80 -4.67
N THR A 18 7.49 -7.92 -5.85
CA THR A 18 6.05 -8.06 -6.00
C THR A 18 5.71 -9.28 -6.84
N CYS A 19 4.70 -10.03 -6.41
CA CYS A 19 4.17 -11.17 -7.13
C CYS A 19 2.64 -11.09 -7.07
N PRO A 20 2.00 -10.30 -7.95
CA PRO A 20 0.54 -10.14 -7.97
C PRO A 20 -0.19 -11.49 -8.08
N GLU A 21 0.38 -12.44 -8.82
CA GLU A 21 -0.21 -13.76 -9.04
C GLU A 21 -0.35 -14.55 -7.74
N SER A 22 0.70 -14.56 -6.90
CA SER A 22 0.66 -15.19 -5.58
C SER A 22 0.15 -14.27 -4.47
N GLY A 23 -0.09 -13.00 -4.77
CA GLY A 23 -0.50 -12.00 -3.79
C GLY A 23 0.58 -11.69 -2.73
N ARG A 24 1.87 -11.83 -3.06
CA ARG A 24 2.99 -11.56 -2.15
C ARG A 24 3.71 -10.27 -2.53
N TYR A 25 3.85 -9.36 -1.57
CA TYR A 25 4.55 -8.09 -1.72
C TYR A 25 5.52 -7.92 -0.56
N GLU A 26 6.79 -7.71 -0.85
CA GLU A 26 7.85 -7.60 0.13
C GLU A 26 8.72 -6.39 -0.15
N VAL A 27 9.07 -5.66 0.90
CA VAL A 27 9.93 -4.48 0.84
C VAL A 27 10.99 -4.61 1.92
N GLU A 28 12.25 -4.52 1.52
CA GLU A 28 13.39 -4.55 2.42
C GLU A 28 14.08 -3.18 2.43
N VAL A 29 14.26 -2.63 3.63
CA VAL A 29 14.99 -1.39 3.92
C VAL A 29 15.83 -1.64 5.18
N ASN A 30 17.12 -1.93 5.04
CA ASN A 30 17.94 -2.38 6.17
C ASN A 30 17.83 -1.45 7.41
N PRO A 31 17.57 -2.00 8.62
CA PRO A 31 17.41 -3.44 8.94
C PRO A 31 15.98 -4.00 8.84
N SER A 32 15.02 -3.21 8.37
CA SER A 32 13.60 -3.56 8.37
C SER A 32 13.11 -4.29 7.11
N VAL A 33 12.08 -5.13 7.29
CA VAL A 33 11.39 -5.85 6.22
C VAL A 33 9.88 -5.78 6.45
N ALA A 34 9.14 -5.37 5.42
CA ALA A 34 7.69 -5.34 5.41
C ALA A 34 7.16 -6.32 4.37
N LEU A 35 6.13 -7.08 4.73
CA LEU A 35 5.55 -8.14 3.91
C LEU A 35 4.03 -8.08 3.99
N LEU A 36 3.37 -7.95 2.85
CA LEU A 36 1.91 -8.08 2.73
C LEU A 36 1.58 -9.29 1.85
N ILE A 37 0.74 -10.18 2.37
CA ILE A 37 0.34 -11.41 1.70
C ILE A 37 -1.19 -11.48 1.62
N ARG A 38 -1.72 -11.83 0.44
CA ARG A 38 -3.10 -12.27 0.26
C ARG A 38 -3.22 -13.79 0.36
N SER A 39 -4.27 -14.26 1.01
CA SER A 39 -4.66 -15.67 1.01
C SER A 39 -4.96 -16.17 -0.41
N GLU A 40 -4.45 -17.34 -0.78
CA GLU A 40 -4.68 -17.94 -2.11
C GLU A 40 -6.17 -18.17 -2.40
N SER A 41 -6.98 -18.39 -1.37
CA SER A 41 -8.43 -18.59 -1.47
C SER A 41 -9.24 -17.29 -1.68
N ALA A 42 -8.60 -16.13 -1.61
CA ALA A 42 -9.29 -14.85 -1.70
C ALA A 42 -9.71 -14.54 -3.13
N ALA A 43 -10.99 -14.20 -3.32
CA ALA A 43 -11.48 -13.72 -4.60
C ALA A 43 -10.75 -12.44 -5.04
N LEU A 44 -10.36 -12.40 -6.32
CA LEU A 44 -9.69 -11.27 -6.93
C LEU A 44 -10.69 -10.15 -7.24
N THR A 45 -10.29 -8.93 -6.92
CA THR A 45 -11.00 -7.69 -7.19
C THR A 45 -10.19 -6.92 -8.21
N GLU A 46 -10.78 -6.63 -9.36
CA GLU A 46 -10.16 -5.84 -10.41
C GLU A 46 -9.77 -4.44 -9.90
N GLY A 47 -8.64 -3.91 -10.36
CA GLY A 47 -8.11 -2.62 -9.91
C GLY A 47 -7.42 -2.60 -8.55
N VAL A 48 -7.41 -3.72 -7.80
CA VAL A 48 -6.63 -3.84 -6.55
C VAL A 48 -5.35 -4.63 -6.84
N PRO A 49 -4.14 -4.05 -6.70
CA PRO A 49 -2.90 -4.72 -7.12
C PRO A 49 -2.67 -6.10 -6.48
N ILE A 50 -2.82 -6.21 -5.15
CA ILE A 50 -2.72 -7.48 -4.42
C ILE A 50 -3.94 -8.38 -4.65
N GLY A 51 -4.99 -7.86 -5.28
CA GLY A 51 -6.21 -8.58 -5.64
C GLY A 51 -7.34 -8.49 -4.63
N THR A 52 -7.15 -8.00 -3.40
CA THR A 52 -8.26 -7.82 -2.45
C THR A 52 -7.96 -6.75 -1.42
N ARG A 53 -9.02 -6.11 -0.90
CA ARG A 53 -8.96 -5.21 0.26
C ARG A 53 -9.63 -5.81 1.51
N LYS A 54 -10.13 -7.05 1.42
CA LYS A 54 -10.76 -7.74 2.54
C LYS A 54 -9.70 -8.12 3.57
N ARG A 55 -9.73 -7.46 4.73
CA ARG A 55 -8.71 -7.63 5.79
C ARG A 55 -8.52 -9.09 6.22
N GLU A 56 -9.59 -9.87 6.22
CA GLU A 56 -9.60 -11.29 6.61
C GLU A 56 -8.81 -12.18 5.65
N HIS A 57 -8.47 -11.67 4.48
CA HIS A 57 -7.65 -12.34 3.47
C HIS A 57 -6.23 -11.77 3.38
N LEU A 58 -5.89 -10.80 4.22
CA LEU A 58 -4.60 -10.11 4.17
C LEU A 58 -3.83 -10.35 5.47
N LYS A 59 -2.54 -10.63 5.33
CA LYS A 59 -1.59 -10.72 6.44
C LYS A 59 -0.49 -9.71 6.22
N PHE A 60 -0.34 -8.78 7.16
CA PHE A 60 0.75 -7.82 7.19
C PHE A 60 1.77 -8.21 8.25
N VAL A 61 3.05 -8.21 7.87
CA VAL A 61 4.18 -8.50 8.76
C VAL A 61 5.20 -7.37 8.60
N LEU A 62 5.67 -6.82 9.70
CA LEU A 62 6.73 -5.82 9.74
C LEU A 62 7.76 -6.26 10.78
N ASP A 63 9.00 -6.40 10.36
CA ASP A 63 10.14 -6.84 11.20
C ASP A 63 9.84 -8.16 11.94
N GLY A 64 9.15 -9.08 11.26
CA GLY A 64 8.74 -10.38 11.80
C GLY A 64 7.50 -10.35 12.70
N GLN A 65 6.99 -9.17 13.06
CA GLN A 65 5.76 -9.02 13.83
C GLN A 65 4.54 -9.01 12.92
N SER A 66 3.55 -9.86 13.21
CA SER A 66 2.24 -9.79 12.54
C SER A 66 1.48 -8.56 13.05
N ILE A 67 1.05 -7.70 12.13
CA ILE A 67 0.35 -6.45 12.45
C ILE A 67 -1.07 -6.51 11.88
N ASP A 68 -2.05 -6.19 12.72
CA ASP A 68 -3.44 -6.09 12.29
C ASP A 68 -3.67 -4.82 11.49
N LEU A 69 -4.21 -4.97 10.28
CA LEU A 69 -4.64 -3.85 9.45
C LEU A 69 -6.13 -3.57 9.65
N THR A 70 -6.45 -2.31 9.95
CA THR A 70 -7.82 -1.79 9.78
C THR A 70 -7.93 -1.16 8.39
N ILE A 71 -8.49 -1.92 7.46
CA ILE A 71 -8.68 -1.49 6.07
C ILE A 71 -10.10 -0.98 5.89
N GLY A 72 -10.23 0.24 5.36
CA GLY A 72 -11.52 0.79 4.98
C GLY A 72 -12.15 0.03 3.82
N ASN A 73 -13.49 0.03 3.76
CA ASN A 73 -14.28 -0.80 2.86
C ASN A 73 -14.17 -0.46 1.35
N GLY A 74 -13.37 0.54 0.94
CA GLY A 74 -13.17 0.89 -0.48
C GLY A 74 -14.42 1.38 -1.21
N GLY A 75 -15.37 2.00 -0.50
CA GLY A 75 -16.59 2.57 -1.08
C GLY A 75 -16.34 3.88 -1.86
N LEU A 76 -17.42 4.59 -2.22
CA LEU A 76 -17.37 5.78 -3.09
C LEU A 76 -16.60 6.97 -2.51
N SER A 77 -16.36 7.03 -1.21
CA SER A 77 -15.62 8.14 -0.59
C SER A 77 -14.11 7.88 -0.58
N ARG A 78 -13.27 8.89 -0.84
CA ARG A 78 -11.79 8.73 -0.75
C ARG A 78 -11.35 8.15 0.60
N ARG A 79 -11.99 8.57 1.70
CA ARG A 79 -11.68 8.11 3.07
C ARG A 79 -11.99 6.63 3.31
N SER A 80 -12.83 5.98 2.51
CA SER A 80 -13.07 4.54 2.66
C SER A 80 -11.90 3.69 2.16
N TYR A 81 -10.85 4.26 1.58
CA TYR A 81 -9.65 3.54 1.17
C TYR A 81 -8.50 3.62 2.20
N ARG A 82 -8.73 4.25 3.34
CA ARG A 82 -7.71 4.35 4.40
C ARG A 82 -7.31 2.98 4.95
N VAL A 83 -6.06 2.87 5.39
CA VAL A 83 -5.51 1.72 6.11
C VAL A 83 -4.88 2.27 7.40
N LYS A 84 -5.21 1.66 8.53
CA LYS A 84 -4.62 1.98 9.83
C LYS A 84 -3.91 0.76 10.38
N PHE A 85 -2.81 1.00 11.09
CA PHE A 85 -2.07 -0.04 11.81
C PHE A 85 -1.29 0.57 12.97
N ASP A 86 -1.00 -0.24 13.97
CA ASP A 86 -0.20 0.15 15.12
C ASP A 86 1.16 -0.57 15.07
N TYR A 87 2.24 0.17 15.30
CA TYR A 87 3.60 -0.38 15.37
C TYR A 87 4.41 0.34 16.43
N GLU A 88 5.08 -0.42 17.31
CA GLU A 88 5.86 0.11 18.44
C GLU A 88 5.13 1.19 19.29
N GLY A 89 3.81 1.02 19.46
CA GLY A 89 2.97 1.94 20.24
C GLY A 89 2.58 3.23 19.52
N ARG A 90 2.81 3.33 18.21
CA ARG A 90 2.43 4.47 17.36
C ARG A 90 1.33 4.06 16.38
N GLU A 91 0.32 4.92 16.22
CA GLU A 91 -0.74 4.73 15.21
C GLU A 91 -0.30 5.36 13.88
N TYR A 92 -0.34 4.55 12.83
CA TYR A 92 -0.06 4.95 11.46
C TYR A 92 -1.32 4.93 10.61
N LEU A 93 -1.41 5.88 9.69
CA LEU A 93 -2.51 6.02 8.74
C LEU A 93 -1.96 6.13 7.31
N PHE A 94 -2.33 5.18 6.46
CA PHE A 94 -2.14 5.27 5.02
C PHE A 94 -3.47 5.66 4.35
N VAL A 95 -3.52 6.81 3.68
CA VAL A 95 -4.79 7.38 3.20
C VAL A 95 -4.62 8.05 1.84
N PRO A 96 -5.59 7.94 0.92
CA PRO A 96 -5.57 8.73 -0.31
C PRO A 96 -5.60 10.23 -0.01
N VAL A 97 -4.74 10.98 -0.70
CA VAL A 97 -4.71 12.45 -0.65
C VAL A 97 -5.21 13.05 -1.97
N THR A 98 -4.85 12.44 -3.09
CA THR A 98 -5.37 12.77 -4.42
C THR A 98 -6.02 11.53 -5.05
N ASP A 99 -6.27 11.60 -6.36
CA ASP A 99 -6.84 10.51 -7.13
C ASP A 99 -5.82 9.39 -7.42
N ASP A 100 -4.53 9.73 -7.43
CA ASP A 100 -3.37 8.90 -7.75
C ASP A 100 -2.34 8.78 -6.62
N GLU A 101 -2.41 9.63 -5.59
CA GLU A 101 -1.48 9.62 -4.46
C GLU A 101 -2.15 9.17 -3.15
N SER A 102 -1.38 8.44 -2.35
CA SER A 102 -1.67 8.16 -0.94
C SER A 102 -0.56 8.68 -0.06
N ALA A 103 -0.87 9.09 1.16
CA ALA A 103 0.10 9.50 2.17
C ALA A 103 0.17 8.50 3.31
N LEU A 104 1.38 8.26 3.84
CA LEU A 104 1.58 7.64 5.15
C LEU A 104 1.78 8.75 6.18
N ALA A 105 1.05 8.67 7.29
CA ALA A 105 1.13 9.61 8.40
C ALA A 105 1.23 8.90 9.75
N GLU A 106 1.93 9.52 10.69
CA GLU A 106 1.88 9.19 12.12
C GLU A 106 1.07 10.29 12.82
N GLY A 107 -0.14 9.96 13.29
CA GLY A 107 -1.07 10.97 13.80
C GLY A 107 -1.39 12.05 12.74
N SER A 108 -0.97 13.30 13.00
CA SER A 108 -1.13 14.43 12.07
C SER A 108 0.12 14.74 11.23
N ALA A 109 1.22 14.03 11.43
CA ALA A 109 2.47 14.27 10.73
C ALA A 109 2.55 13.37 9.49
N GLU A 110 2.52 13.98 8.31
CA GLU A 110 2.80 13.28 7.06
C GLU A 110 4.27 12.87 6.99
N LEU A 111 4.51 11.60 6.66
CA LEU A 111 5.86 11.02 6.55
C LEU A 111 6.30 10.92 5.09
N ALA A 112 5.36 10.58 4.21
CA ALA A 112 5.60 10.44 2.78
C ALA A 112 4.29 10.42 1.99
N ARG A 113 4.39 10.78 0.72
CA ARG A 113 3.40 10.46 -0.30
C ARG A 113 3.91 9.39 -1.23
N PHE A 114 2.99 8.66 -1.83
CA PHE A 114 3.27 7.56 -2.73
C PHE A 114 2.36 7.68 -3.94
N SER A 115 2.94 7.58 -5.12
CA SER A 115 2.25 7.33 -6.38
C SER A 115 2.76 6.00 -6.97
N ILE A 116 2.15 5.58 -8.09
CA ILE A 116 2.61 4.45 -8.88
C ILE A 116 2.88 4.95 -10.30
N ASP A 117 4.08 4.65 -10.82
CA ASP A 117 4.48 5.00 -12.19
C ASP A 117 3.76 4.14 -13.24
N GLU A 118 3.99 4.46 -14.52
CA GLU A 118 3.41 3.71 -15.65
C GLU A 118 3.83 2.22 -15.71
N ASN A 119 4.89 1.84 -15.01
CA ASN A 119 5.40 0.48 -14.92
C ASN A 119 4.91 -0.28 -13.68
N GLY A 120 4.01 0.33 -12.88
CA GLY A 120 3.51 -0.27 -11.64
C GLY A 120 4.50 -0.19 -10.47
N ARG A 121 5.51 0.69 -10.53
CA ARG A 121 6.50 0.89 -9.48
C ARG A 121 6.09 2.03 -8.56
N VAL A 122 6.31 1.84 -7.26
CA VAL A 122 6.07 2.88 -6.26
C VAL A 122 7.08 4.01 -6.40
N GLU A 123 6.57 5.24 -6.45
CA GLU A 123 7.35 6.47 -6.41
C GLU A 123 7.02 7.23 -5.10
N PRO A 124 7.91 7.15 -4.10
CA PRO A 124 7.72 7.87 -2.86
C PRO A 124 8.26 9.31 -2.95
N SER A 125 7.47 10.27 -2.46
CA SER A 125 7.91 11.64 -2.17
C SER A 125 8.02 11.83 -0.66
N TRP A 126 9.19 12.27 -0.21
CA TRP A 126 9.52 12.41 1.20
C TRP A 126 9.52 13.89 1.58
N GLU A 127 8.37 14.40 2.03
CA GLU A 127 8.19 15.76 2.51
C GLU A 127 7.84 15.76 3.99
N THR A 128 8.77 15.29 4.83
CA THR A 128 8.54 15.17 6.26
C THR A 128 9.47 16.07 7.07
N SER A 129 8.99 16.51 8.24
CA SER A 129 9.72 17.37 9.16
C SER A 129 10.70 16.61 10.07
N ARG A 130 10.70 15.27 10.00
CA ARG A 130 11.61 14.41 10.77
C ARG A 130 12.18 13.27 9.92
N PRO A 131 13.32 12.68 10.31
CA PRO A 131 13.81 11.49 9.65
C PRO A 131 12.80 10.34 9.67
N VAL A 132 12.71 9.60 8.57
CA VAL A 132 11.84 8.43 8.44
C VAL A 132 12.60 7.17 8.87
N THR A 133 11.98 6.34 9.69
CA THR A 133 12.61 5.07 10.10
C THR A 133 12.58 4.03 8.96
N PRO A 134 13.47 3.02 8.98
CA PRO A 134 13.47 1.98 7.94
C PRO A 134 12.13 1.23 7.88
N ALA A 135 11.53 0.97 9.04
CA ALA A 135 10.22 0.33 9.16
C ALA A 135 9.09 1.16 8.54
N GLU A 136 9.09 2.48 8.76
CA GLU A 136 8.11 3.39 8.15
C GLU A 136 8.23 3.43 6.63
N SER A 137 9.46 3.48 6.10
CA SER A 137 9.70 3.39 4.67
C SER A 137 9.21 2.07 4.09
N ALA A 138 9.58 0.94 4.71
CA ALA A 138 9.15 -0.38 4.27
C ALA A 138 7.63 -0.54 4.29
N ALA A 139 6.97 -0.11 5.38
CA ALA A 139 5.53 -0.16 5.54
C ALA A 139 4.77 0.69 4.50
N GLY A 140 5.18 1.94 4.30
CA GLY A 140 4.54 2.82 3.32
C GLY A 140 4.65 2.28 1.89
N ILE A 141 5.83 1.82 1.51
CA ILE A 141 6.09 1.31 0.15
C ILE A 141 5.34 0.00 -0.09
N VAL A 142 5.31 -0.94 0.86
CA VAL A 142 4.60 -2.21 0.66
C VAL A 142 3.09 -2.01 0.59
N LEU A 143 2.54 -1.08 1.38
CA LEU A 143 1.12 -0.72 1.32
C LEU A 143 0.78 -0.07 -0.02
N ALA A 144 1.61 0.85 -0.52
CA ALA A 144 1.44 1.46 -1.84
C ALA A 144 1.50 0.42 -2.96
N ALA A 145 2.53 -0.43 -2.97
CA ALA A 145 2.71 -1.45 -4.01
C ALA A 145 1.55 -2.46 -4.05
N ALA A 146 1.06 -2.87 -2.87
CA ALA A 146 0.08 -3.93 -2.76
C ALA A 146 -1.36 -3.44 -2.85
N LEU A 147 -1.68 -2.27 -2.30
CA LEU A 147 -3.07 -1.77 -2.24
C LEU A 147 -3.36 -0.68 -3.27
N GLY A 148 -2.33 -0.18 -3.94
CA GLY A 148 -2.42 0.97 -4.83
C GLY A 148 -2.39 2.29 -4.09
N CYS A 149 -2.30 3.37 -4.87
CA CYS A 149 -2.32 4.75 -4.38
C CYS A 149 -3.58 5.49 -4.85
N GLY A 150 -3.99 6.52 -4.11
CA GLY A 150 -5.12 7.35 -4.48
C GLY A 150 -6.49 6.69 -4.35
N ALA A 151 -7.54 7.46 -4.64
CA ALA A 151 -8.93 6.99 -4.58
C ALA A 151 -9.45 6.41 -5.90
N LEU A 152 -8.81 6.77 -7.02
CA LEU A 152 -9.28 6.43 -8.36
C LEU A 152 -8.75 5.09 -8.86
N ASN A 153 -7.68 4.53 -8.28
CA ASN A 153 -7.27 3.16 -8.63
C ASN A 153 -8.35 2.12 -8.25
N GLY A 154 -9.09 2.33 -7.16
CA GLY A 154 -10.26 1.52 -6.83
C GLY A 154 -11.54 1.90 -7.61
N ALA A 155 -11.76 3.21 -7.84
CA ALA A 155 -12.98 3.69 -8.49
C ALA A 155 -12.97 3.56 -10.02
N ARG A 156 -11.80 3.60 -10.67
CA ARG A 156 -11.64 3.51 -12.12
C ARG A 156 -11.98 2.11 -12.62
N ALA A 157 -11.58 1.04 -11.92
CA ALA A 157 -12.02 -0.32 -12.25
C ALA A 157 -13.55 -0.48 -12.14
N PHE A 158 -14.18 0.16 -11.14
CA PHE A 158 -15.63 0.17 -11.01
C PHE A 158 -16.33 0.99 -12.12
N ILE A 159 -15.79 2.17 -12.47
CA ILE A 159 -16.33 3.02 -13.53
C ILE A 159 -16.12 2.37 -14.91
N GLU A 160 -14.97 1.74 -15.16
CA GLU A 160 -14.70 0.97 -16.36
C GLU A 160 -15.65 -0.23 -16.43
N ALA A 161 -15.80 -1.04 -15.37
CA ALA A 161 -16.77 -2.15 -15.34
C ALA A 161 -18.23 -1.72 -15.61
N LEU A 162 -18.64 -0.54 -15.15
CA LEU A 162 -19.95 0.04 -15.46
C LEU A 162 -20.03 0.54 -16.92
N ALA A 163 -18.93 1.02 -17.50
CA ALA A 163 -18.86 1.51 -18.86
C ALA A 163 -18.73 0.38 -19.91
N THR A 164 -18.10 -0.76 -19.57
CA THR A 164 -18.00 -1.94 -20.46
C THR A 164 -19.25 -2.81 -20.49
N GLY A 165 -20.26 -2.51 -19.67
CA GLY A 165 -21.59 -3.09 -19.82
C GLY A 165 -21.61 -4.62 -19.77
N THR A 166 -21.04 -5.24 -18.74
CA THR A 166 -21.39 -6.64 -18.41
C THR A 166 -22.49 -6.63 -17.36
N GLY A 167 -23.69 -6.25 -17.81
CA GLY A 167 -24.93 -6.63 -17.15
C GLY A 167 -25.40 -7.97 -17.72
N ALA A 168 -25.62 -8.93 -16.81
CA ALA A 168 -26.22 -10.26 -17.00
C ALA A 168 -25.36 -11.33 -17.68
#